data_AF-A0A3N6MIW9-F1
#
_entry.id   AF-A0A3N6MIW9-F1
#
_cell.length_a   1.000
_cell.length_b   1.000
_cell.length_c   1.000
_cell.angle_alpha   90.00
_cell.angle_beta   90.00
_cell.angle_gamma   90.00
#
_symmetry.space_group_name_H-M   'P 1'
#
loop_
_entity.id
_entity.type
_entity.pdbx_description
1 polymer ?
#
loop_
_entity_poly.entity_id
_entity_poly.type
_entity_poly.pdbx_seq_one_letter_code
_entity_poly.pdbx_strand_id
1 'polypeptide(L)'
;MRSLEDDLELARSLEPSELADAIESIGFECTRCGACCTSHDGDPHTATVFPDEVRALLAADVDSPTDGSGNGPPEDDSSSGSTATVREWRDVARPMPYGLREIEDESEPDGGGIDSDDATSATRLEGETFEWALQTDACGDCVFYAEDEAGVGACLAHEDRPLICRTYPFSVVLGDDESTALGQPMGETVDEEGVVRAHECEGLGRDISREDAETLARTLKERAIRELEEAIAVRDGYQPVDPGSGEVVVHDSEGAKRIDGTVREK
;
A
#
# COMPACT_ATOMS: atom_id res chain seq x y z
N MET A 1 16.07 12.31 18.55
CA MET A 1 14.95 12.35 17.59
C MET A 1 14.82 13.79 17.10
N ARG A 2 14.99 14.00 15.80
CA ARG A 2 14.64 15.28 15.15
C ARG A 2 13.12 15.40 15.08
N SER A 3 12.60 16.61 14.87
CA SER A 3 11.16 16.79 14.64
C SER A 3 10.80 16.40 13.20
N LEU A 4 9.53 16.03 12.97
CA LEU A 4 9.03 15.77 11.62
C LEU A 4 9.19 16.99 10.71
N GLU A 5 9.13 18.19 11.28
CA GLU A 5 9.34 19.45 10.57
C GLU A 5 10.79 19.62 10.10
N ASP A 6 11.76 19.27 10.94
CA ASP A 6 13.19 19.30 10.56
C ASP A 6 13.44 18.28 9.44
N ASP A 7 12.86 17.08 9.55
CA ASP A 7 12.99 16.05 8.52
C ASP A 7 12.28 16.45 7.22
N LEU A 8 11.15 17.15 7.29
CA LEU A 8 10.46 17.71 6.11
C LEU A 8 11.30 18.79 5.42
N GLU A 9 11.99 19.64 6.19
CA GLU A 9 12.94 20.60 5.62
C GLU A 9 14.09 19.88 4.89
N LEU A 10 14.62 18.80 5.48
CA LEU A 10 15.65 17.99 4.84
C LEU A 10 15.15 17.32 3.57
N ALA A 11 13.98 16.66 3.59
CA ALA A 11 13.37 16.05 2.41
C ALA A 11 13.18 17.06 1.27
N ARG A 12 12.77 18.30 1.58
CA ARG A 12 12.62 19.39 0.60
C ARG A 12 13.96 19.83 0.02
N SER A 13 15.03 19.72 0.80
CA SER A 13 16.40 20.07 0.38
C SER A 13 17.10 18.99 -0.45
N LEU A 14 16.58 17.77 -0.55
CA LEU A 14 17.17 16.70 -1.37
C LEU A 14 17.30 17.13 -2.83
N GLU A 15 18.47 16.99 -3.44
CA GLU A 15 18.65 17.32 -4.86
C GLU A 15 18.31 16.10 -5.73
N PRO A 16 17.31 16.18 -6.63
CA PRO A 16 16.92 15.05 -7.47
C PRO A 16 18.06 14.50 -8.33
N SER A 17 19.04 15.33 -8.70
CA SER A 17 20.21 14.88 -9.45
C SER A 17 21.14 14.00 -8.61
N GLU A 18 21.30 14.29 -7.31
CA GLU A 18 22.14 13.47 -6.42
C GLU A 18 21.45 12.14 -6.11
N LEU A 19 20.12 12.16 -5.93
CA LEU A 19 19.33 10.93 -5.82
C LEU A 19 19.41 10.10 -7.10
N ALA A 20 19.39 10.74 -8.28
CA ALA A 20 19.53 10.05 -9.56
C ALA A 20 20.93 9.43 -9.72
N ASP A 21 21.99 10.13 -9.31
CA ASP A 21 23.36 9.58 -9.30
C ASP A 21 23.44 8.33 -8.42
N ALA A 22 22.80 8.36 -7.25
CA ALA A 22 22.73 7.21 -6.34
C ALA A 22 21.95 6.03 -6.94
N ILE A 23 20.78 6.29 -7.53
CA ILE A 23 19.95 5.28 -8.20
C ILE A 23 20.69 4.66 -9.40
N GLU A 24 21.39 5.46 -10.21
CA GLU A 24 22.21 4.96 -11.32
C GLU A 24 23.38 4.09 -10.84
N SER A 25 24.01 4.47 -9.72
CA SER A 25 25.11 3.71 -9.11
C SER A 25 24.65 2.33 -8.64
N ILE A 26 23.47 2.27 -8.00
CA ILE A 26 22.87 1.01 -7.54
C ILE A 26 22.37 0.17 -8.72
N GLY A 27 21.78 0.83 -9.73
CA GLY A 27 21.19 0.19 -10.91
C GLY A 27 19.85 -0.46 -10.63
N PHE A 28 18.86 -0.20 -11.50
CA PHE A 28 17.53 -0.78 -11.37
C PHE A 28 16.72 -0.78 -12.66
N GLU A 29 16.08 -1.91 -12.97
CA GLU A 29 15.04 -1.99 -13.99
C GLU A 29 13.88 -2.82 -13.47
N CYS A 30 12.68 -2.23 -13.39
CA CYS A 30 11.48 -2.96 -13.01
C CYS A 30 11.12 -3.97 -14.11
N THR A 31 11.20 -5.27 -13.80
CA THR A 31 10.89 -6.36 -14.73
C THR A 31 9.40 -6.68 -14.82
N ARG A 32 8.57 -5.96 -14.06
CA ARG A 32 7.13 -6.23 -13.88
C ARG A 32 6.83 -7.66 -13.45
N CYS A 33 7.71 -8.29 -12.66
CA CYS A 33 7.56 -9.68 -12.24
C CYS A 33 6.39 -9.91 -11.24
N GLY A 34 5.89 -8.86 -10.59
CA GLY A 34 4.79 -8.97 -9.62
C GLY A 34 5.18 -9.44 -8.23
N ALA A 35 6.45 -9.83 -8.00
CA ALA A 35 6.92 -10.33 -6.69
C ALA A 35 6.77 -9.33 -5.53
N CYS A 36 6.80 -8.02 -5.81
CA CYS A 36 6.56 -7.00 -4.79
C CYS A 36 5.07 -6.82 -4.45
N CYS A 37 4.16 -7.44 -5.19
CA CYS A 37 2.72 -7.40 -4.95
C CYS A 37 2.21 -8.66 -4.24
N THR A 38 3.03 -9.71 -4.11
CA THR A 38 2.65 -10.97 -3.48
C THR A 38 2.97 -10.98 -1.99
N SER A 39 2.22 -11.77 -1.23
CA SER A 39 2.52 -12.13 0.16
C SER A 39 3.93 -12.72 0.30
N HIS A 40 4.55 -12.54 1.46
CA HIS A 40 5.90 -13.02 1.74
C HIS A 40 5.97 -13.65 3.13
N ASP A 41 6.56 -14.83 3.25
CA ASP A 41 6.74 -15.57 4.51
C ASP A 41 5.47 -15.75 5.36
N GLY A 42 4.30 -15.80 4.70
CA GLY A 42 2.99 -15.91 5.35
C GLY A 42 2.41 -14.60 5.83
N ASP A 43 3.13 -13.48 5.67
CA ASP A 43 2.62 -12.13 5.91
C ASP A 43 1.95 -11.58 4.64
N PRO A 44 0.74 -11.00 4.75
CA PRO A 44 0.09 -10.33 3.63
C PRO A 44 0.92 -9.17 3.09
N HIS A 45 0.87 -8.97 1.77
CA HIS A 45 1.44 -7.81 1.11
C HIS A 45 0.96 -6.51 1.78
N THR A 46 1.90 -5.65 2.18
CA THR A 46 1.62 -4.40 2.87
C THR A 46 2.34 -3.24 2.18
N ALA A 47 1.56 -2.41 1.51
CA ALA A 47 2.01 -1.14 0.95
C ALA A 47 1.06 -0.04 1.44
N THR A 48 1.60 0.96 2.14
CA THR A 48 0.80 2.08 2.63
C THR A 48 0.26 2.91 1.46
N VAL A 49 -0.91 3.50 1.65
CA VAL A 49 -1.59 4.29 0.61
C VAL A 49 -2.26 5.50 1.25
N PHE A 50 -2.11 6.67 0.63
CA PHE A 50 -2.74 7.90 1.12
C PHE A 50 -4.19 8.03 0.64
N PRO A 51 -5.05 8.79 1.33
CA PRO A 51 -6.48 8.89 0.99
C PRO A 51 -6.76 9.40 -0.44
N ASP A 52 -5.92 10.30 -0.96
CA ASP A 52 -6.00 10.75 -2.35
C ASP A 52 -5.56 9.67 -3.35
N GLU A 53 -4.55 8.87 -3.02
CA GLU A 53 -4.12 7.73 -3.83
C GLU A 53 -5.18 6.62 -3.90
N VAL A 54 -5.88 6.34 -2.78
CA VAL A 54 -7.04 5.43 -2.80
C VAL A 54 -8.10 5.93 -3.77
N ARG A 55 -8.43 7.24 -3.72
CA ARG A 55 -9.40 7.84 -4.65
C ARG A 55 -8.92 7.82 -6.10
N ALA A 56 -7.62 7.96 -6.35
CA ALA A 56 -7.06 7.83 -7.69
C ALA A 56 -7.22 6.40 -8.23
N LEU A 57 -6.92 5.39 -7.42
CA LEU A 57 -7.10 3.98 -7.77
C LEU A 57 -8.57 3.59 -7.98
N LEU A 58 -9.50 4.16 -7.20
CA LEU A 58 -10.94 3.98 -7.41
C LEU A 58 -11.43 4.58 -8.73
N ALA A 59 -10.78 5.66 -9.20
CA ALA A 59 -11.10 6.33 -10.45
C ALA A 59 -10.37 5.74 -11.67
N ALA A 60 -9.31 4.96 -11.44
CA ALA A 60 -8.54 4.32 -12.49
C ALA A 60 -9.38 3.22 -13.18
N ASP A 61 -9.26 3.15 -14.50
CA ASP A 61 -9.89 2.11 -15.33
C ASP A 61 -9.02 0.85 -15.30
N VAL A 62 -8.85 0.30 -14.10
CA VAL A 62 -8.16 -0.95 -13.86
C VAL A 62 -9.17 -2.08 -14.04
N ASP A 63 -8.88 -3.04 -14.92
CA ASP A 63 -9.69 -4.26 -15.02
C ASP A 63 -9.72 -4.93 -13.64
N SER A 64 -10.91 -5.15 -13.08
CA SER A 64 -10.99 -6.01 -11.88
C SER A 64 -10.65 -7.43 -12.33
N PRO A 65 -9.82 -8.18 -11.59
CA PRO A 65 -9.78 -9.62 -11.80
C PRO A 65 -11.20 -10.13 -11.56
N THR A 66 -11.88 -10.50 -12.64
CA THR A 66 -13.14 -11.23 -12.56
C THR A 66 -12.80 -12.51 -11.82
N ASP A 67 -13.39 -12.67 -10.64
CA ASP A 67 -13.43 -13.91 -9.92
C ASP A 67 -13.60 -15.09 -10.89
N GLY A 68 -12.60 -15.96 -10.93
CA GLY A 68 -12.59 -17.17 -11.74
C GLY A 68 -13.60 -18.23 -11.29
N SER A 69 -14.79 -17.84 -10.85
CA SER A 69 -15.93 -18.72 -10.55
C SER A 69 -17.07 -18.53 -11.55
N GLY A 70 -16.71 -18.41 -12.84
CA GLY A 70 -17.65 -18.44 -13.95
C GLY A 70 -18.10 -19.85 -14.32
N ASN A 71 -18.76 -20.57 -13.41
CA ASN A 71 -19.57 -21.76 -13.76
C ASN A 71 -21.07 -21.44 -13.61
N GLY A 72 -21.52 -20.39 -14.31
CA GLY A 72 -22.92 -20.16 -14.63
C GLY A 72 -23.18 -20.46 -16.10
N PRO A 73 -24.32 -21.08 -16.48
CA PRO A 73 -24.62 -21.36 -17.88
C PRO A 73 -24.71 -20.05 -18.69
N PRO A 74 -24.44 -20.10 -20.02
CA PRO A 74 -24.47 -18.89 -20.84
C PRO A 74 -25.92 -18.43 -20.98
N GLU A 75 -26.26 -17.29 -20.37
CA GLU A 75 -27.55 -16.64 -20.59
C GLU A 75 -27.37 -15.46 -21.58
N ASP A 76 -28.03 -15.67 -22.71
CA ASP A 76 -28.55 -14.77 -23.75
C ASP A 76 -28.12 -13.29 -23.83
N ASP A 77 -27.81 -12.92 -25.06
CA ASP A 77 -27.40 -11.65 -25.61
C ASP A 77 -28.55 -10.63 -25.57
N SER A 78 -28.43 -9.56 -24.77
CA SER A 78 -28.90 -8.19 -25.04
C SER A 78 -28.99 -7.35 -23.76
N SER A 79 -27.87 -6.84 -23.28
CA SER A 79 -27.86 -5.54 -22.58
C SER A 79 -26.45 -4.96 -22.62
N SER A 80 -26.24 -4.01 -23.52
CA SER A 80 -25.17 -3.04 -23.43
C SER A 80 -25.37 -2.26 -22.14
N GLY A 81 -24.65 -2.70 -21.11
CA GLY A 81 -24.70 -2.18 -19.76
C GLY A 81 -23.77 -3.02 -18.92
N SER A 82 -22.46 -2.89 -19.19
CA SER A 82 -21.45 -3.32 -18.23
C SER A 82 -21.79 -2.61 -16.93
N THR A 83 -22.46 -3.34 -16.03
CA THR A 83 -22.67 -2.88 -14.68
C THR A 83 -21.38 -3.24 -13.98
N ALA A 84 -20.29 -2.56 -14.36
CA ALA A 84 -19.07 -2.58 -13.59
C ALA A 84 -19.52 -2.16 -12.18
N THR A 85 -19.47 -3.11 -11.25
CA THR A 85 -19.60 -2.82 -9.84
C THR A 85 -18.55 -1.74 -9.56
N VAL A 86 -19.01 -0.53 -9.26
CA VAL A 86 -18.11 0.58 -8.94
C VAL A 86 -17.29 0.12 -7.74
N ARG A 87 -15.96 0.05 -7.89
CA ARG A 87 -15.08 -0.31 -6.78
C ARG A 87 -15.37 0.62 -5.60
N GLU A 88 -15.47 0.04 -4.42
CA GLU A 88 -15.62 0.76 -3.17
C GLU A 88 -14.26 0.86 -2.47
N TRP A 89 -14.16 1.74 -1.46
CA TRP A 89 -12.91 1.95 -0.72
C TRP A 89 -12.27 0.64 -0.24
N ARG A 90 -13.10 -0.30 0.23
CA ARG A 90 -12.68 -1.59 0.78
C ARG A 90 -12.15 -2.56 -0.27
N ASP A 91 -12.43 -2.32 -1.54
CA ASP A 91 -11.88 -3.07 -2.67
C ASP A 91 -10.46 -2.62 -3.02
N VAL A 92 -10.03 -1.46 -2.50
CA VAL A 92 -8.74 -0.84 -2.82
C VAL A 92 -7.84 -0.73 -1.60
N ALA A 93 -8.39 -0.42 -0.44
CA ALA A 93 -7.64 -0.16 0.77
C ALA A 93 -8.25 -0.85 2.00
N ARG A 94 -7.37 -1.24 2.92
CA ARG A 94 -7.72 -1.76 4.24
C ARG A 94 -7.02 -0.96 5.34
N PRO A 95 -7.57 -0.93 6.57
CA PRO A 95 -6.87 -0.36 7.72
C PRO A 95 -5.54 -1.07 7.95
N MET A 96 -4.52 -0.34 8.41
CA MET A 96 -3.34 -1.00 8.99
C MET A 96 -3.76 -1.83 10.21
N PRO A 97 -3.11 -2.99 10.46
CA PRO A 97 -3.55 -3.90 11.52
C PRO A 97 -3.18 -3.42 12.94
N TYR A 98 -2.28 -2.45 13.07
CA TYR A 98 -1.76 -2.02 14.36
C TYR A 98 -2.83 -1.32 15.22
N GLY A 99 -2.94 -1.71 16.48
CA GLY A 99 -3.92 -1.13 17.43
C GLY A 99 -5.33 -1.71 17.31
N LEU A 100 -5.60 -2.51 16.29
CA LEU A 100 -6.84 -3.25 16.15
C LEU A 100 -6.77 -4.56 16.93
N ARG A 101 -7.91 -4.97 17.48
CA ARG A 101 -8.07 -6.25 18.16
C ARG A 101 -9.15 -7.06 17.47
N GLU A 102 -8.93 -8.36 17.45
CA GLU A 102 -9.90 -9.33 17.00
C GLU A 102 -11.02 -9.45 18.03
N ILE A 103 -12.26 -9.58 17.54
CA ILE A 103 -13.40 -9.99 18.34
C ILE A 103 -14.05 -11.23 17.75
N GLU A 104 -14.32 -12.16 18.65
CA GLU A 104 -15.06 -13.38 18.38
C GLU A 104 -16.51 -12.99 18.03
N ASP A 105 -17.04 -13.58 16.96
CA ASP A 105 -18.46 -13.40 16.65
C ASP A 105 -19.28 -14.21 17.66
N GLU A 106 -19.87 -13.55 18.66
CA GLU A 106 -20.76 -14.19 19.65
C GLU A 106 -22.02 -14.84 19.01
N SER A 107 -22.20 -14.69 17.70
CA SER A 107 -23.24 -15.33 16.90
C SER A 107 -22.96 -16.80 16.56
N GLU A 108 -21.72 -17.27 16.66
CA GLU A 108 -21.34 -18.64 16.31
C GLU A 108 -21.57 -19.59 17.51
N PRO A 109 -22.49 -20.57 17.41
CA PRO A 109 -22.75 -21.49 18.50
C PRO A 109 -21.62 -22.53 18.60
N ASP A 110 -20.91 -22.49 19.72
CA ASP A 110 -20.19 -23.57 20.40
C ASP A 110 -19.71 -24.75 19.51
N GLY A 111 -18.44 -24.70 19.09
CA GLY A 111 -17.67 -25.90 18.77
C GLY A 111 -17.57 -26.29 17.29
N GLY A 112 -16.85 -25.50 16.51
CA GLY A 112 -16.18 -25.96 15.29
C GLY A 112 -14.76 -25.42 15.31
N GLY A 113 -13.78 -26.23 15.71
CA GLY A 113 -12.37 -25.86 15.54
C GLY A 113 -12.11 -25.67 14.05
N ILE A 114 -11.87 -24.44 13.63
CA ILE A 114 -11.47 -24.11 12.28
C ILE A 114 -9.95 -24.19 12.29
N ASP A 115 -9.41 -25.08 11.46
CA ASP A 115 -7.99 -25.11 11.14
C ASP A 115 -7.57 -23.68 10.75
N SER A 116 -6.42 -23.23 11.27
CA SER A 116 -5.84 -21.87 11.18
C SER A 116 -5.53 -21.36 9.77
N ASP A 117 -6.09 -22.01 8.77
CA ASP A 117 -5.69 -22.00 7.36
C ASP A 117 -6.82 -21.42 6.50
N ASP A 118 -8.00 -21.18 7.08
CA ASP A 118 -9.15 -20.60 6.41
C ASP A 118 -9.22 -19.08 6.65
N ALA A 119 -8.51 -18.33 5.82
CA ALA A 119 -8.52 -16.87 5.76
C ALA A 119 -9.90 -16.26 5.38
N THR A 120 -10.97 -17.06 5.37
CA THR A 120 -12.34 -16.63 5.10
C THR A 120 -13.22 -16.50 6.34
N SER A 121 -12.73 -16.88 7.54
CA SER A 121 -13.31 -16.40 8.79
C SER A 121 -13.06 -14.90 8.87
N ALA A 122 -14.07 -14.10 8.57
CA ALA A 122 -14.04 -12.65 8.68
C ALA A 122 -13.85 -12.25 10.15
N THR A 123 -12.61 -12.35 10.63
CA THR A 123 -12.19 -11.89 11.94
C THR A 123 -12.62 -10.44 12.07
N ARG A 124 -13.64 -10.21 12.90
CA ARG A 124 -14.18 -8.86 13.08
C ARG A 124 -13.15 -8.10 13.90
N LEU A 125 -12.62 -7.03 13.34
CA LEU A 125 -11.67 -6.14 14.02
C LEU A 125 -12.44 -5.01 14.70
N GLU A 126 -11.91 -4.52 15.82
CA GLU A 126 -12.35 -3.27 16.43
C GLU A 126 -11.20 -2.50 17.06
N GLY A 127 -11.35 -1.17 17.17
CA GLY A 127 -10.35 -0.27 17.74
C GLY A 127 -9.99 0.90 16.85
N GLU A 128 -8.91 1.58 17.23
CA GLU A 128 -8.31 2.69 16.47
C GLU A 128 -7.02 2.22 15.81
N THR A 129 -6.78 2.69 14.58
CA THR A 129 -5.51 2.52 13.87
C THR A 129 -5.15 3.78 13.09
N PHE A 130 -3.97 3.77 12.46
CA PHE A 130 -3.46 4.86 11.65
C PHE A 130 -3.18 4.36 10.23
N GLU A 131 -3.43 5.23 9.25
CA GLU A 131 -3.11 5.00 7.84
C GLU A 131 -3.85 3.81 7.19
N TRP A 132 -3.69 3.70 5.88
CA TRP A 132 -4.28 2.67 5.05
C TRP A 132 -3.18 1.86 4.36
N ALA A 133 -3.44 0.58 4.12
CA ALA A 133 -2.67 -0.25 3.21
C ALA A 133 -3.51 -0.62 1.99
N LEU A 134 -2.86 -0.86 0.85
CA LEU A 134 -3.49 -1.51 -0.30
C LEU A 134 -4.15 -2.82 0.13
N GLN A 135 -5.39 -3.04 -0.29
CA GLN A 135 -6.14 -4.25 0.02
C GLN A 135 -5.44 -5.49 -0.54
N THR A 136 -5.70 -6.64 0.09
CA THR A 136 -5.23 -7.95 -0.35
C THR A 136 -6.39 -8.89 -0.64
N ASP A 137 -6.12 -9.89 -1.46
CA ASP A 137 -7.01 -11.02 -1.68
C ASP A 137 -6.90 -12.06 -0.55
N ALA A 138 -7.54 -13.22 -0.75
CA ALA A 138 -7.53 -14.33 0.21
C ALA A 138 -6.16 -15.02 0.34
N CYS A 139 -5.28 -14.87 -0.65
CA CYS A 139 -3.91 -15.37 -0.61
C CYS A 139 -2.97 -14.40 0.13
N GLY A 140 -3.44 -13.19 0.43
CA GLY A 140 -2.62 -12.13 1.02
C GLY A 140 -1.84 -11.35 -0.03
N ASP A 141 -2.10 -11.55 -1.32
CA ASP A 141 -1.50 -10.79 -2.42
C ASP A 141 -2.29 -9.49 -2.64
N CYS A 142 -1.64 -8.46 -3.15
CA CYS A 142 -2.31 -7.19 -3.47
C CYS A 142 -3.50 -7.42 -4.41
N VAL A 143 -4.63 -6.76 -4.18
CA VAL A 143 -5.83 -6.85 -5.06
C VAL A 143 -5.60 -6.44 -6.52
N PHE A 144 -4.50 -5.74 -6.80
CA PHE A 144 -4.10 -5.37 -8.16
C PHE A 144 -3.10 -6.35 -8.78
N TYR A 145 -2.69 -7.39 -8.06
CA TYR A 145 -1.91 -8.49 -8.60
C TYR A 145 -2.79 -9.35 -9.51
N ALA A 146 -2.27 -9.69 -10.68
CA ALA A 146 -2.84 -10.70 -11.55
C ALA A 146 -1.73 -11.58 -12.07
N GLU A 147 -2.01 -12.86 -12.25
CA GLU A 147 -1.10 -13.82 -12.84
C GLU A 147 -1.72 -14.38 -14.11
N ASP A 148 -0.95 -14.45 -15.19
CA ASP A 148 -1.40 -15.07 -16.43
C ASP A 148 -1.36 -16.61 -16.37
N GLU A 149 -1.91 -17.28 -17.40
CA GLU A 149 -1.92 -18.75 -17.47
C GLU A 149 -0.51 -19.39 -17.47
N ALA A 150 0.54 -18.61 -17.76
CA ALA A 150 1.92 -19.06 -17.75
C ALA A 150 2.61 -18.85 -16.39
N GLY A 151 1.91 -18.28 -15.41
CA GLY A 151 2.46 -17.97 -14.08
C GLY A 151 3.23 -16.65 -14.02
N VAL A 152 3.03 -15.75 -14.99
CA VAL A 152 3.69 -14.45 -15.00
C VAL A 152 2.81 -13.42 -14.30
N GLY A 153 3.30 -12.92 -13.17
CA GLY A 153 2.66 -11.87 -12.39
C GLY A 153 2.68 -10.50 -13.09
N ALA A 154 1.65 -9.70 -12.84
CA ALA A 154 1.50 -8.34 -13.33
C ALA A 154 0.72 -7.47 -12.34
N CYS A 155 1.07 -6.18 -12.28
CA CYS A 155 0.29 -5.18 -11.55
C CYS A 155 -0.71 -4.53 -12.50
N LEU A 156 -2.00 -4.75 -12.28
CA LEU A 156 -3.08 -4.17 -13.09
C LEU A 156 -3.14 -2.63 -12.97
N ALA A 157 -2.72 -2.09 -11.83
CA ALA A 157 -2.67 -0.65 -11.56
C ALA A 157 -1.31 -0.02 -11.87
N HIS A 158 -0.45 -0.62 -12.70
CA HIS A 158 0.96 -0.22 -12.85
C HIS A 158 1.16 1.29 -13.13
N GLU A 159 0.31 1.89 -13.95
CA GLU A 159 0.39 3.32 -14.29
C GLU A 159 -0.17 4.24 -13.19
N ASP A 160 -1.11 3.73 -12.38
CA ASP A 160 -1.80 4.45 -11.31
C ASP A 160 -1.29 4.09 -9.90
N ARG A 161 -0.18 3.34 -9.82
CA ARG A 161 0.42 2.87 -8.57
C ARG A 161 0.58 3.99 -7.52
N PRO A 162 0.38 3.72 -6.22
CA PRO A 162 0.78 4.64 -5.17
C PRO A 162 2.28 4.95 -5.18
N LEU A 163 2.68 6.04 -4.54
CA LEU A 163 4.05 6.53 -4.45
C LEU A 163 5.00 5.45 -3.91
N ILE A 164 4.61 4.70 -2.88
CA ILE A 164 5.41 3.59 -2.34
C ILE A 164 5.71 2.54 -3.40
N CYS A 165 4.73 2.18 -4.23
CA CYS A 165 4.88 1.19 -5.29
C CYS A 165 5.61 1.74 -6.53
N ARG A 166 5.50 3.05 -6.82
CA ARG A 166 6.24 3.71 -7.91
C ARG A 166 7.73 3.84 -7.63
N THR A 167 8.07 3.97 -6.36
CA THR A 167 9.45 4.23 -5.92
C THR A 167 10.17 2.98 -5.44
N TYR A 168 9.44 1.88 -5.20
CA TYR A 168 10.02 0.57 -4.93
C TYR A 168 11.03 0.16 -6.03
N PRO A 169 12.23 -0.32 -5.67
CA PRO A 169 12.65 -0.77 -4.34
C PRO A 169 13.38 0.28 -3.51
N PHE A 170 13.27 1.56 -3.84
CA PHE A 170 14.02 2.61 -3.16
C PHE A 170 13.26 3.30 -2.03
N SER A 171 14.00 3.67 -0.99
CA SER A 171 13.57 4.60 0.07
C SER A 171 14.68 5.61 0.34
N VAL A 172 14.38 6.65 1.13
CA VAL A 172 15.39 7.61 1.61
C VAL A 172 15.42 7.63 3.13
N VAL A 173 16.63 7.69 3.68
CA VAL A 173 16.86 7.90 5.11
C VAL A 173 17.32 9.34 5.32
N LEU A 174 16.64 10.07 6.19
CA LEU A 174 16.91 11.49 6.40
C LEU A 174 17.80 11.69 7.61
N GLY A 175 19.00 12.24 7.40
CA GLY A 175 20.04 12.49 8.41
C GLY A 175 20.56 11.23 9.11
N ASP A 176 21.12 11.37 10.32
CA ASP A 176 22.00 10.36 10.91
C ASP A 176 21.31 9.16 11.62
N ASP A 177 19.98 9.05 11.55
CA ASP A 177 19.20 8.10 12.34
C ASP A 177 18.18 7.36 11.48
N GLU A 178 18.26 6.03 11.41
CA GLU A 178 17.33 5.16 10.66
C GLU A 178 15.87 5.29 11.13
N SER A 179 15.60 5.85 12.31
CA SER A 179 14.22 6.07 12.80
C SER A 179 13.40 7.10 12.01
N THR A 180 14.02 7.82 11.07
CA THR A 180 13.32 8.76 10.17
C THR A 180 12.63 8.09 8.98
N ALA A 181 12.82 6.78 8.81
CA ALA A 181 12.28 6.05 7.68
C ALA A 181 10.80 5.71 7.89
N LEU A 182 9.94 6.73 7.76
CA LEU A 182 8.50 6.54 7.66
C LEU A 182 8.18 5.74 6.38
N GLY A 183 7.25 4.79 6.49
CA GLY A 183 6.72 4.09 5.32
C GLY A 183 7.74 3.27 4.53
N GLN A 184 8.80 2.71 5.12
CA GLN A 184 9.75 1.87 4.39
C GLN A 184 9.03 0.75 3.61
N PRO A 185 9.42 0.50 2.34
CA PRO A 185 8.88 -0.62 1.60
C PRO A 185 9.28 -1.95 2.26
N MET A 186 8.52 -3.00 1.97
CA MET A 186 8.83 -4.36 2.45
C MET A 186 10.19 -4.84 1.93
N GLY A 187 10.86 -5.65 2.75
CA GLY A 187 12.15 -6.27 2.45
C GLY A 187 13.32 -5.58 3.15
N GLU A 188 14.38 -6.35 3.37
CA GLU A 188 15.61 -5.83 3.98
C GLU A 188 16.32 -4.87 3.02
N THR A 189 17.02 -3.87 3.57
CA THR A 189 17.95 -3.06 2.78
C THR A 189 19.11 -3.95 2.34
N VAL A 190 19.33 -4.07 1.04
CA VAL A 190 20.40 -4.87 0.43
C VAL A 190 21.49 -4.04 -0.23
N ASP A 191 21.23 -2.76 -0.50
CA ASP A 191 22.22 -1.82 -1.02
C ASP A 191 21.93 -0.38 -0.54
N GLU A 192 22.95 0.46 -0.52
CA GLU A 192 22.83 1.87 -0.12
C GLU A 192 23.83 2.76 -0.86
N GLU A 193 23.39 3.97 -1.22
CA GLU A 193 24.27 5.01 -1.75
C GLU A 193 23.81 6.36 -1.19
N GLY A 194 24.66 6.98 -0.37
CA GLY A 194 24.30 8.20 0.36
C GLY A 194 23.06 8.00 1.25
N VAL A 195 22.01 8.78 0.98
CA VAL A 195 20.72 8.70 1.69
C VAL A 195 19.74 7.70 1.07
N VAL A 196 20.04 7.16 -0.12
CA VAL A 196 19.18 6.20 -0.81
C VAL A 196 19.42 4.81 -0.24
N ARG A 197 18.34 4.07 -0.02
CA ARG A 197 18.34 2.66 0.38
C ARG A 197 17.62 1.85 -0.68
N ALA A 198 18.17 0.70 -1.04
CA ALA A 198 17.54 -0.25 -1.95
C ALA A 198 17.14 -1.51 -1.19
N HIS A 199 15.89 -1.89 -1.35
CA HIS A 199 15.29 -3.06 -0.72
C HIS A 199 15.30 -4.26 -1.68
N GLU A 200 15.20 -5.47 -1.15
CA GLU A 200 15.24 -6.72 -1.93
C GLU A 200 14.34 -6.67 -3.17
N CYS A 201 14.94 -6.72 -4.37
CA CYS A 201 14.22 -6.78 -5.63
C CYS A 201 15.08 -7.39 -6.74
N GLU A 202 14.50 -8.25 -7.57
CA GLU A 202 15.18 -8.88 -8.73
C GLU A 202 15.62 -7.87 -9.81
N GLY A 203 15.03 -6.67 -9.80
CA GLY A 203 15.36 -5.60 -10.73
C GLY A 203 16.69 -4.89 -10.44
N LEU A 204 17.27 -5.08 -9.25
CA LEU A 204 18.49 -4.39 -8.82
C LEU A 204 19.74 -4.84 -9.60
N GLY A 205 20.70 -3.91 -9.74
CA GLY A 205 21.96 -4.14 -10.45
C GLY A 205 21.85 -4.15 -11.98
N ARG A 206 20.65 -3.87 -12.53
CA ARG A 206 20.42 -3.70 -13.96
C ARG A 206 20.70 -2.26 -14.38
N ASP A 207 21.03 -2.06 -15.66
CA ASP A 207 21.28 -0.71 -16.19
C ASP A 207 19.99 0.11 -16.20
N ILE A 208 20.03 1.32 -15.62
CA ILE A 208 18.96 2.32 -15.69
C ILE A 208 19.43 3.49 -16.55
N SER A 209 18.54 4.04 -17.37
CA SER A 209 18.86 5.26 -18.12
C SER A 209 18.87 6.47 -17.19
N ARG A 210 19.68 7.49 -17.51
CA ARG A 210 19.68 8.75 -16.75
C ARG A 210 18.30 9.38 -16.63
N GLU A 211 17.54 9.35 -17.71
CA GLU A 211 16.19 9.92 -17.75
C GLU A 211 15.23 9.19 -16.78
N ASP A 212 15.30 7.86 -16.74
CA ASP A 212 14.51 7.04 -15.84
C ASP A 212 14.96 7.20 -14.39
N ALA A 213 16.27 7.25 -14.15
CA ALA A 213 16.83 7.50 -12.82
C ALA A 213 16.42 8.87 -12.26
N GLU A 214 16.45 9.92 -13.08
CA GLU A 214 15.97 11.23 -12.65
C GLU A 214 14.45 11.27 -12.42
N THR A 215 13.68 10.49 -13.18
CA THR A 215 12.24 10.36 -12.97
C THR A 215 11.92 9.62 -11.67
N LEU A 216 12.64 8.53 -11.40
CA LEU A 216 12.53 7.80 -10.15
C LEU A 216 12.99 8.65 -8.95
N ALA A 217 14.10 9.38 -9.08
CA ALA A 217 14.60 10.30 -8.07
C ALA A 217 13.62 11.41 -7.70
N ARG A 218 12.98 12.04 -8.71
CA ARG A 218 11.95 13.06 -8.47
C ARG A 218 10.75 12.47 -7.71
N THR A 219 10.31 11.28 -8.11
CA THR A 219 9.19 10.58 -7.46
C THR A 219 9.55 10.13 -6.04
N LEU A 220 10.79 9.70 -5.83
CA LEU A 220 11.31 9.30 -4.52
C LEU A 220 11.38 10.49 -3.56
N LYS A 221 11.83 11.65 -4.04
CA LYS A 221 11.78 12.90 -3.27
C LYS A 221 10.34 13.31 -2.96
N GLU A 222 9.44 13.23 -3.94
CA GLU A 222 8.02 13.54 -3.75
C GLU A 222 7.40 12.66 -2.66
N ARG A 223 7.65 11.35 -2.71
CA ARG A 223 7.24 10.40 -1.68
C ARG A 223 7.75 10.79 -0.29
N ALA A 224 9.04 11.06 -0.16
CA ALA A 224 9.63 11.41 1.13
C ALA A 224 9.00 12.67 1.75
N ILE A 225 8.73 13.68 0.92
CA ILE A 225 8.04 14.90 1.35
C ILE A 225 6.61 14.56 1.77
N ARG A 226 5.89 13.78 0.94
CA ARG A 226 4.49 13.45 1.19
C ARG A 226 4.32 12.64 2.48
N GLU A 227 5.13 11.62 2.71
CA GLU A 227 5.11 10.81 3.94
C GLU A 227 5.22 11.68 5.21
N LEU A 228 6.10 12.69 5.18
CA LEU A 228 6.27 13.62 6.30
C LEU A 228 5.10 14.59 6.45
N GLU A 229 4.57 15.12 5.35
CA GLU A 229 3.39 16.00 5.38
C GLU A 229 2.16 15.26 5.92
N GLU A 230 1.95 14.01 5.51
CA GLU A 230 0.87 13.14 5.98
C GLU A 230 1.04 12.81 7.46
N ALA A 231 2.25 12.44 7.90
CA ALA A 231 2.54 12.16 9.30
C ALA A 231 2.35 13.39 10.21
N ILE A 232 2.77 14.58 9.75
CA ILE A 232 2.53 15.85 10.46
C ILE A 232 1.03 16.13 10.56
N ALA A 233 0.29 15.96 9.46
CA ALA A 233 -1.15 16.19 9.43
C ALA A 233 -1.90 15.24 10.38
N VAL A 234 -1.54 13.95 10.41
CA VAL A 234 -2.09 12.98 11.38
C VAL A 234 -1.78 13.44 12.81
N ARG A 235 -0.52 13.74 13.12
CA ARG A 235 -0.10 14.17 14.47
C ARG A 235 -0.86 15.41 14.94
N ASP A 236 -1.02 16.41 14.07
CA ASP A 236 -1.64 17.69 14.42
C ASP A 236 -3.18 17.59 14.46
N GLY A 237 -3.76 16.71 13.64
CA GLY A 237 -5.20 16.49 13.54
C GLY A 237 -5.75 15.43 14.50
N TYR A 238 -4.90 14.55 15.03
CA TYR A 238 -5.32 13.42 15.85
C TYR A 238 -6.13 13.86 17.06
N GLN A 239 -7.28 13.21 17.24
CA GLN A 239 -8.12 13.32 18.42
C GLN A 239 -8.53 11.90 18.79
N PRO A 240 -8.24 11.42 20.01
CA PRO A 240 -8.70 10.11 20.45
C PRO A 240 -10.20 9.99 20.30
N VAL A 241 -10.66 8.87 19.74
CA VAL A 241 -12.08 8.55 19.69
C VAL A 241 -12.38 7.33 20.56
N ASP A 242 -13.63 7.18 20.96
CA ASP A 242 -14.11 5.95 21.58
C ASP A 242 -14.91 5.19 20.51
N PRO A 243 -14.34 4.15 19.87
CA PRO A 243 -15.06 3.34 18.89
C PRO A 243 -16.19 2.57 19.58
N GLY A 244 -17.36 2.52 18.95
CA GLY A 244 -18.41 1.59 19.36
C GLY A 244 -17.94 0.13 19.24
N SER A 245 -18.66 -0.79 19.88
CA SER A 245 -18.37 -2.22 19.73
C SER A 245 -18.47 -2.65 18.26
N GLY A 246 -17.44 -3.31 17.76
CA GLY A 246 -17.28 -3.70 16.36
C GLY A 246 -16.91 -2.54 15.42
N GLU A 247 -16.60 -1.35 15.93
CA GLU A 247 -16.18 -0.21 15.13
C GLU A 247 -14.65 -0.18 14.96
N VAL A 248 -14.21 -0.05 13.71
CA VAL A 248 -12.83 0.30 13.35
C VAL A 248 -12.79 1.77 12.95
N VAL A 249 -11.89 2.53 13.58
CA VAL A 249 -11.61 3.92 13.20
C VAL A 249 -10.18 4.02 12.70
N VAL A 250 -10.03 4.57 11.49
CA VAL A 250 -8.73 4.82 10.88
C VAL A 250 -8.44 6.31 10.95
N HIS A 251 -7.29 6.69 11.50
CA HIS A 251 -6.82 8.07 11.50
C HIS A 251 -5.82 8.27 10.35
N ASP A 252 -6.17 9.15 9.41
CA ASP A 252 -5.29 9.59 8.33
C ASP A 252 -5.13 11.13 8.36
N SER A 253 -4.42 11.69 7.38
CA SER A 253 -4.17 13.13 7.29
C SER A 253 -5.43 13.97 7.10
N GLU A 254 -6.55 13.37 6.69
CA GLU A 254 -7.86 14.02 6.57
C GLU A 254 -8.72 13.85 7.84
N GLY A 255 -8.21 13.15 8.86
CA GLY A 255 -8.84 12.94 10.15
C GLY A 255 -9.36 11.52 10.38
N ALA A 256 -10.25 11.36 11.36
CA ALA A 256 -10.84 10.06 11.69
C ALA A 256 -11.82 9.60 10.60
N LYS A 257 -11.67 8.36 10.14
CA LYS A 257 -12.48 7.71 9.11
C LYS A 257 -13.12 6.45 9.62
N ARG A 258 -14.26 6.10 9.02
CA ARG A 258 -14.79 4.74 9.07
C ARG A 258 -14.00 3.85 8.11
N ILE A 259 -14.13 2.54 8.27
CA ILE A 259 -13.47 1.52 7.43
C ILE A 259 -13.84 1.61 5.92
N ASP A 260 -14.92 2.30 5.57
CA ASP A 260 -15.31 2.58 4.18
C ASP A 260 -14.69 3.87 3.61
N GLY A 261 -13.75 4.49 4.33
CA GLY A 261 -13.05 5.71 3.94
C GLY A 261 -13.85 7.01 4.17
N THR A 262 -15.10 6.91 4.64
CA THR A 262 -15.91 8.11 4.93
C THR A 262 -15.46 8.79 6.21
N VAL A 263 -15.51 10.13 6.23
CA VAL A 263 -15.14 10.92 7.41
C VAL A 263 -16.11 10.62 8.55
N ARG A 264 -15.55 10.33 9.73
CA ARG A 264 -16.31 10.19 10.96
C ARG A 264 -16.58 11.58 11.52
N GLU A 265 -17.85 11.96 11.58
CA GLU A 265 -18.25 13.18 12.28
C GLU A 265 -17.92 13.07 13.78
N LYS A 266 -17.50 14.18 14.38
CA LYS A 266 -17.11 14.26 15.80
C LYS A 266 -18.29 14.13 16.74
#